data_AF-A0A5K1E1P7-F1
#
_entry.id   AF-A0A5K1E1P7-F1
#
_cell.length_a   1.000
_cell.length_b   1.000
_cell.length_c   1.000
_cell.angle_alpha   90.00
_cell.angle_beta   90.00
_cell.angle_gamma   90.00
#
_symmetry.space_group_name_H-M   'P 1'
#
loop_
_entity.id
_entity.type
_entity.pdbx_description
1 polymer ?
#
loop_
_entity_poly.entity_id
_entity_poly.type
_entity_poly.pdbx_seq_one_letter_code
_entity_poly.pdbx_strand_id
1 'polypeptide(L)' 'MAAVHLVDAHLCSDPGKYISALLLSLSTMLHLELPHINVLSKIDLIENYGKL' A
#
# COMPACT_ATOMS: atom_id res chain seq x y z
N MET A 1 -10.45 13.66 -11.37
CA MET A 1 -9.92 13.84 -10.00
C MET A 1 -9.23 12.53 -9.63
N ALA A 2 -8.14 12.55 -8.86
CA ALA A 2 -7.42 11.34 -8.44
C ALA A 2 -7.38 11.27 -6.92
N ALA A 3 -7.50 10.07 -6.35
CA ALA A 3 -7.41 9.84 -4.91
C ALA A 3 -6.02 9.33 -4.54
N VAL A 4 -5.56 9.68 -3.34
CA VAL A 4 -4.30 9.19 -2.78
C VAL A 4 -4.60 8.12 -1.75
N HIS A 5 -4.09 6.92 -1.98
CA HIS A 5 -4.23 5.80 -1.06
C HIS A 5 -2.90 5.60 -0.32
N LEU A 6 -2.89 5.92 0.97
CA LEU A 6 -1.71 5.76 1.82
C LEU A 6 -1.64 4.30 2.30
N VAL A 7 -0.55 3.62 1.97
CA VAL A 7 -0.29 2.22 2.34
C VAL A 7 0.87 2.21 3.32
N ASP A 8 0.75 1.49 4.44
CA ASP A 8 1.85 1.36 5.40
C ASP A 8 2.97 0.52 4.77
N ALA A 9 4.20 1.06 4.73
CA ALA A 9 5.37 0.40 4.17
C ALA A 9 5.68 -0.95 4.86
N HIS A 10 5.23 -1.16 6.11
CA HIS A 10 5.35 -2.44 6.79
C HIS A 10 4.64 -3.58 6.03
N LEU A 11 3.60 -3.29 5.23
CA LEU A 11 2.91 -4.30 4.43
C LEU A 11 3.81 -4.87 3.31
N CYS A 12 4.88 -4.19 2.94
CA CYS A 12 5.88 -4.71 2.00
C CYS A 12 6.87 -5.70 2.65
N SER A 13 6.83 -5.88 3.97
CA SER A 13 7.75 -6.78 4.70
C SER A 13 7.53 -8.27 4.43
N ASP A 14 6.33 -8.65 3.98
CA ASP A 14 5.96 -10.02 3.69
C ASP A 14 5.17 -10.05 2.37
N PRO A 15 5.45 -11.02 1.47
CA PRO A 15 4.75 -11.11 0.19
C PRO A 15 3.23 -11.21 0.31
N GLY A 16 2.71 -11.93 1.32
CA GLY A 16 1.28 -12.08 1.54
C GLY A 16 0.62 -10.78 2.00
N LYS A 17 1.29 -10.03 2.89
CA LYS A 17 0.84 -8.69 3.29
C LYS A 17 0.85 -7.72 2.11
N TYR A 18 1.86 -7.79 1.24
CA TYR A 18 1.96 -6.92 0.07
C TYR A 18 0.83 -7.19 -0.92
N ILE A 19 0.55 -8.46 -1.23
CA ILE A 19 -0.59 -8.82 -2.10
C ILE A 19 -1.91 -8.35 -1.50
N SER A 20 -2.09 -8.52 -0.18
CA SER A 20 -3.29 -8.05 0.51
C SER A 20 -3.48 -6.53 0.37
N ALA A 21 -2.39 -5.75 0.47
CA ALA A 21 -2.42 -4.30 0.29
C ALA A 21 -2.78 -3.88 -1.15
N LEU A 22 -2.29 -4.62 -2.15
CA LEU A 22 -2.64 -4.40 -3.56
C LEU A 22 -4.12 -4.70 -3.83
N LEU A 23 -4.64 -5.81 -3.32
CA LEU A 23 -6.05 -6.17 -3.46
C LEU A 23 -6.96 -5.15 -2.78
N LEU A 24 -6.57 -4.64 -1.60
CA LEU A 24 -7.29 -3.58 -0.93
C LEU A 24 -7.31 -2.30 -1.77
N SER A 25 -6.17 -1.91 -2.34
CA SER A 25 -6.04 -0.73 -3.20
C SER A 25 -6.91 -0.84 -4.46
N LEU A 26 -6.93 -2.02 -5.08
CA LEU A 26 -7.74 -2.30 -6.26
C LEU A 26 -9.24 -2.30 -5.91
N SER A 27 -9.62 -2.94 -4.80
CA SER A 27 -11.00 -2.96 -4.33
C SER A 27 -11.52 -1.55 -4.06
N THR A 28 -10.73 -0.70 -3.41
CA THR A 28 -11.11 0.70 -3.17
C THR A 28 -11.17 1.53 -4.44
N MET A 29 -10.26 1.32 -5.40
CA MET A 29 -10.31 1.97 -6.71
C MET A 29 -11.63 1.64 -7.45
N LEU A 30 -12.07 0.38 -7.40
CA LEU A 30 -13.33 -0.04 -7.99
C LEU A 30 -14.56 0.53 -7.26
N HIS A 31 -14.55 0.55 -5.93
CA HIS A 31 -15.68 1.07 -5.14
C HIS A 31 -15.85 2.58 -5.25
N LEU A 32 -14.75 3.32 -5.39
CA LEU A 32 -14.77 4.79 -5.49
C LEU A 32 -14.82 5.27 -6.94
N GLU A 33 -14.66 4.38 -7.92
CA GLU A 33 -14.61 4.69 -9.37
C GLU A 33 -13.64 5.83 -9.72
N LEU A 34 -12.56 5.97 -8.95
CA LEU A 34 -11.58 7.02 -9.08
C LEU A 34 -10.18 6.43 -9.30
N PRO A 35 -9.35 7.05 -10.16
CA PRO A 35 -7.96 6.64 -10.28
C PRO A 35 -7.24 6.90 -8.95
N HIS A 36 -6.60 5.85 -8.41
CA HIS A 36 -5.86 5.90 -7.16
C HIS A 36 -4.35 5.94 -7.40
N ILE A 37 -3.66 6.79 -6.64
CA ILE A 37 -2.20 6.79 -6.50
C ILE A 37 -1.88 6.16 -5.15
N ASN A 38 -1.27 4.97 -5.17
CA ASN A 38 -0.81 4.31 -3.94
C ASN A 38 0.53 4.92 -3.51
N VAL A 39 0.60 5.41 -2.27
CA VAL A 39 1.82 5.99 -1.69
C VAL A 39 2.19 5.20 -0.44
N LEU A 40 3.41 4.68 -0.41
CA LEU A 40 3.95 4.02 0.77
C LEU A 40 4.29 5.06 1.85
N SER A 41 3.66 4.93 3.00
CA SER A 41 3.87 5.74 4.20
C SER A 41 4.83 5.04 5.15
N LYS A 42 5.55 5.80 5.98
CA LYS A 42 6.51 5.27 6.97
C LYS A 42 7.66 4.48 6.33
N ILE A 43 8.09 4.87 5.14
CA ILE A 43 9.19 4.22 4.42
C ILE A 43 10.53 4.33 5.17
N ASP A 44 10.69 5.34 6.01
CA ASP A 44 11.82 5.50 6.92
C ASP A 44 11.96 4.34 7.92
N LEU A 45 10.86 3.65 8.25
CA LEU A 45 10.88 2.50 9.15
C LEU A 45 11.22 1.18 8.46
N ILE A 46 11.27 1.13 7.11
CA ILE A 46 11.57 -0.10 6.38
C ILE A 46 12.93 -0.69 6.75
N GLU A 47 13.93 0.17 6.95
CA GLU A 47 15.29 -0.27 7.34
C GLU A 47 15.30 -0.92 8.73
N ASN A 48 14.34 -0.58 9.59
CA ASN A 48 14.19 -1.13 10.93
C ASN A 48 13.43 -2.46 10.97
N TYR A 49 12.75 -2.86 9.88
CA TYR A 49 11.98 -4.12 9.84
C TYR A 49 12.86 -5.37 9.62
N GLY A 50 14.18 -5.21 9.57
CA GLY A 50 15.14 -6.31 9.39
C GLY A 50 15.41 -6.63 7.91
N LYS A 51 16.35 -7.55 7.64
CA LYS A 51 16.63 -8.00 6.27
C LYS A 51 15.37 -8.67 5.70
N LEU A 52 14.73 -7.97 4.76
CA LEU A 52 13.82 -8.53 3.77
C LEU A 52 14.45 -9.74 3.05
#